data_AF-A0A4R2NSY5-F1
#
_entry.id   AF-A0A4R2NSY5-F1
#
_cell.length_a   1.000
_cell.length_b   1.000
_cell.length_c   1.000
_cell.angle_alpha   90.00
_cell.angle_beta   90.00
_cell.angle_gamma   90.00
#
_symmetry.space_group_name_H-M   'P 1'
#
loop_
_entity.id
_entity.type
_entity.pdbx_description
1 polymer ?
#
loop_
_entity_poly.entity_id
_entity_poly.type
_entity_poly.pdbx_seq_one_letter_code
_entity_poly.pdbx_strand_id
1 'polypeptide(L)' 'MFSKGEKVVYDGNQYILLWIYENEQCEIQKEDDIHKIELTDLSKLNHPELAVLHG' A
#
# COMPACT_ATOMS: atom_id res chain seq x y z
N MET A 1 -11.27 -3.65 -1.93
CA MET A 1 -10.57 -4.95 -1.83
C MET A 1 -9.30 -4.75 -2.63
N PHE A 2 -8.14 -4.83 -1.97
CA PHE A 2 -6.87 -4.52 -2.61
C PHE A 2 -6.42 -5.63 -3.56
N SER A 3 -5.68 -5.26 -4.59
CA SER A 3 -5.10 -6.19 -5.56
C SER A 3 -3.58 -6.00 -5.71
N LYS A 4 -2.84 -7.04 -6.06
CA LYS A 4 -1.40 -6.92 -6.32
C LYS A 4 -1.14 -5.95 -7.47
N GLY A 5 -0.15 -5.08 -7.31
CA GLY A 5 0.20 -4.01 -8.25
C GLY A 5 -0.62 -2.74 -8.06
N GLU A 6 -1.58 -2.74 -7.14
CA GLU A 6 -2.38 -1.57 -6.84
C GLU A 6 -1.59 -0.54 -6.05
N LYS A 7 -1.83 0.74 -6.36
CA LYS A 7 -1.26 1.85 -5.61
C LYS A 7 -2.02 2.02 -4.31
N VAL A 8 -1.29 2.18 -3.22
CA VAL A 8 -1.82 2.35 -1.86
C VAL A 8 -1.10 3.49 -1.16
N VAL A 9 -1.77 4.10 -0.18
CA VAL A 9 -1.18 5.11 0.71
C VAL A 9 -0.89 4.47 2.05
N TYR A 10 0.35 4.59 2.50
CA TYR A 10 0.80 4.14 3.81
C TYR A 10 1.61 5.27 4.46
N ASP A 11 1.20 5.66 5.68
CA ASP A 11 1.81 6.77 6.42
C ASP A 11 1.97 8.06 5.57
N GLY A 12 0.93 8.42 4.82
CA GLY A 12 0.89 9.60 3.95
C GLY A 12 1.75 9.52 2.68
N ASN A 13 2.44 8.41 2.42
CA ASN A 13 3.30 8.20 1.26
C ASN A 13 2.68 7.18 0.29
N GLN A 14 3.03 7.26 -1.00
CA GLN A 14 2.55 6.33 -2.02
C GLN A 14 3.45 5.09 -2.14
N TYR A 15 2.80 3.94 -2.18
CA TYR A 15 3.40 2.63 -2.31
C TYR A 15 2.63 1.77 -3.32
N ILE A 16 3.25 0.69 -3.77
CA ILE A 16 2.66 -0.35 -4.60
C ILE A 16 2.51 -1.62 -3.76
N LEU A 17 1.32 -2.20 -3.76
CA LEU A 17 1.05 -3.46 -3.06
C LEU A 17 1.67 -4.64 -3.82
N LEU A 18 2.63 -5.34 -3.23
CA LEU A 18 3.33 -6.45 -3.87
C LEU A 18 2.70 -7.81 -3.56
N TRP A 19 2.24 -8.00 -2.32
CA TRP A 19 1.69 -9.27 -1.87
C TRP A 19 0.73 -9.07 -0.69
N ILE A 20 -0.27 -9.94 -0.59
CA ILE A 20 -1.19 -10.05 0.55
C ILE A 20 -1.08 -11.46 1.11
N TYR A 21 -0.85 -11.57 2.41
CA TYR A 21 -0.79 -12.83 3.12
C TYR A 21 -2.15 -13.15 3.78
N GLU A 22 -2.35 -14.42 4.13
CA GLU A 22 -3.61 -14.89 4.75
C GLU A 22 -3.83 -14.31 6.16
N ASN A 23 -2.78 -13.83 6.82
CA ASN A 23 -2.83 -13.20 8.15
C ASN A 23 -3.10 -11.69 8.10
N GLU A 24 -3.68 -11.20 7.00
CA GLU A 24 -3.96 -9.78 6.76
C GLU A 24 -2.72 -8.87 6.73
N GLN A 25 -1.52 -9.45 6.63
CA GLN A 25 -0.29 -8.69 6.36
C GLN A 25 -0.07 -8.52 4.86
N CYS A 26 0.75 -7.55 4.50
CA CYS A 26 1.11 -7.29 3.12
C CYS A 26 2.51 -6.68 2.97
N GLU A 27 3.14 -6.97 1.84
CA GLU A 27 4.35 -6.30 1.38
C GLU A 27 3.98 -5.13 0.48
N ILE A 28 4.54 -3.96 0.78
CA ILE A 28 4.38 -2.74 -0.01
C ILE A 28 5.76 -2.22 -0.42
N GLN A 29 5.85 -1.64 -1.62
CA GLN A 29 7.09 -1.06 -2.16
C GLN A 29 6.91 0.41 -2.41
N LYS A 30 7.88 1.24 -2.01
CA LYS A 30 7.79 2.69 -2.25
C LYS A 30 7.86 2.97 -3.75
N GLU A 31 6.95 3.79 -4.28
CA GLU A 31 6.84 4.02 -5.73
C GLU A 31 8.14 4.59 -6.33
N ASP A 32 8.79 5.51 -5.61
CA ASP A 32 10.03 6.16 -6.04
C ASP A 32 11.32 5.39 -5.66
N ASP A 33 11.22 4.27 -4.94
CA ASP A 33 12.37 3.50 -4.47
C ASP A 33 12.09 2.00 -4.44
N ILE A 34 12.51 1.32 -5.51
CA ILE A 34 12.30 -0.12 -5.69
C ILE A 34 13.02 -0.99 -4.65
N HIS A 35 14.01 -0.45 -3.94
CA HIS A 35 14.74 -1.18 -2.90
C HIS A 35 14.07 -1.08 -1.53
N LYS A 36 13.05 -0.24 -1.39
CA LYS A 36 12.34 -0.02 -0.13
C LYS A 36 11.02 -0.79 -0.09
N ILE A 37 11.09 -2.01 0.42
CA ILE A 37 9.94 -2.89 0.67
C ILE A 37 9.67 -2.92 2.17
N GLU A 38 8.41 -2.77 2.55
CA GLU A 38 7.95 -2.77 3.94
C GLU A 38 6.84 -3.82 4.13
N LEU A 39 6.87 -4.49 5.29
CA LEU A 39 5.79 -5.38 5.71
C LEU A 39 4.88 -4.62 6.67
N THR A 40 3.58 -4.60 6.38
CA THR A 40 2.58 -3.90 7.20
C THR A 40 1.24 -4.65 7.23
N ASP A 41 0.30 -4.15 8.04
CA ASP A 41 -1.06 -4.67 8.10
C ASP A 41 -1.91 -4.03 7.00
N LEU A 42 -2.74 -4.84 6.32
CA LEU A 42 -3.61 -4.39 5.23
C LEU A 42 -4.58 -3.27 5.69
N SER A 43 -4.99 -3.29 6.96
CA SER A 43 -5.88 -2.29 7.57
C SER A 43 -5.28 -0.88 7.69
N LYS A 44 -3.95 -0.76 7.56
CA LYS A 44 -3.24 0.54 7.57
C LYS A 44 -3.15 1.17 6.19
N LEU A 45 -3.51 0.43 5.14
CA LEU A 45 -3.45 0.91 3.76
C LEU A 45 -4.73 1.67 3.39
N ASN A 46 -4.56 2.73 2.61
CA ASN A 46 -5.67 3.46 2.01
C ASN A 46 -5.56 3.47 0.48
N HIS A 47 -6.69 3.57 -0.23
CA HIS A 47 -6.66 3.78 -1.67
C HIS A 47 -6.32 5.24 -2.00
N PRO A 48 -5.41 5.51 -2.94
CA PRO A 48 -5.05 6.87 -3.34
C PRO A 48 -6.23 7.64 -3.94
N GLU A 49 -7.16 6.96 -4.61
CA GLU A 49 -8.39 7.58 -5.14
C GLU A 49 -9.33 8.09 -4.03
N LEU A 50 -9.28 7.46 -2.85
CA LEU A 50 -10.02 7.94 -1.67
C LEU A 50 -9.26 9.05 -0.93
N ALA A 51 -7.93 9.09 -1.02
CA ALA A 51 -7.11 10.13 -0.42
C ALA A 51 -7.31 11.50 -1.10
N VAL A 52 -7.62 11.53 -2.41
CA VAL A 52 -7.83 12.76 -3.17
C VAL A 52 -9.20 13.41 -2.91
N LEU A 53 -10.21 12.64 -2.48
CA LEU A 53 -11.56 13.16 -2.21
C LEU A 53 -11.71 13.91 -0.87
N HIS A 54 -10.67 13.90 -0.04
CA HIS A 54 -10.65 14.58 1.26
C HIS A 54 -9.50 15.61 1.40
N GLY A 55 -8.90 16.04 0.28
CA GLY A 55 -7.87 17.08 0.21
C GLY A 55 -8.40 18.42 -0.29
#